data_AF-A0A1E4THP5-F1
#
_entry.id   AF-A0A1E4THP5-F1
#
_cell.length_a   1.000
_cell.length_b   1.000
_cell.length_c   1.000
_cell.angle_alpha   90.00
_cell.angle_beta   90.00
_cell.angle_gamma   90.00
#
_symmetry.space_group_name_H-M   'P 1'
#
loop_
_entity.id
_entity.type
_entity.pdbx_description
1 polymer ?
#
loop_
_entity_poly.entity_id
_entity_poly.type
_entity_poly.pdbx_seq_one_letter_code
_entity_poly.pdbx_strand_id
1 'polypeptide(L)'
;MEKLLVSAFDFLLSSDPGDIRRGLRHIEGMLVHLCRASGKKNHAGQVNDPALDMFVRLQANFEYNLAIRLITCLEGLLAKEPSSHIDSLCMSALQVLQGVLLLHPPSRRLFARKVNMTVLLDLLEPHDEKEDLELRQVTVTTILCAVAGQPENMRRLEELEGISILAALFTTKSSPKTLKVSVLEFLCYYLMPETNQQPQQQHKEDDSHLRTPAEKEAILSAHIPNVNSITKEMKSLNIVPSY
;
A
#
# COMPACT_ATOMS: atom_id res chain seq x y z
N MET A 1 7.49 -7.54 -22.78
CA MET A 1 7.25 -6.95 -21.45
C MET A 1 8.56 -6.51 -20.80
N GLU A 2 9.56 -7.39 -20.70
CA GLU A 2 10.90 -7.07 -20.16
C GLU A 2 11.51 -5.78 -20.72
N LYS A 3 11.63 -5.63 -22.04
CA LYS A 3 12.18 -4.40 -22.66
C LYS A 3 11.43 -3.13 -22.27
N LEU A 4 10.11 -3.22 -22.08
CA LEU A 4 9.28 -2.10 -21.64
C LEU A 4 9.58 -1.77 -20.18
N LEU A 5 9.66 -2.78 -19.31
CA LEU A 5 10.03 -2.61 -17.90
C LEU A 5 11.41 -1.97 -17.76
N VAL A 6 12.43 -2.48 -18.46
CA VAL A 6 13.79 -1.93 -18.43
C VAL A 6 13.79 -0.46 -18.84
N SER A 7 13.17 -0.12 -19.97
CA SER A 7 13.07 1.27 -20.42
C SER A 7 12.28 2.15 -19.43
N ALA A 8 11.23 1.63 -18.80
CA ALA A 8 10.50 2.35 -17.79
C ALA A 8 11.35 2.60 -16.52
N PHE A 9 12.20 1.65 -16.13
CA PHE A 9 13.09 1.82 -14.98
C PHE A 9 14.11 2.93 -15.20
N ASP A 10 14.68 3.03 -16.40
CA ASP A 10 15.59 4.13 -16.75
C ASP A 10 14.89 5.50 -16.57
N PHE A 11 13.61 5.59 -16.95
CA PHE A 11 12.82 6.79 -16.74
C PHE A 11 12.49 7.06 -15.26
N LEU A 12 12.15 6.02 -14.48
CA LEU A 12 11.84 6.18 -13.04
C LEU A 12 13.04 6.65 -12.22
N LEU A 13 14.25 6.29 -12.63
CA LEU A 13 15.49 6.66 -11.96
C LEU A 13 16.09 7.98 -12.49
N SER A 14 15.42 8.64 -13.46
CA SER A 14 15.87 9.91 -14.01
C SER A 14 15.76 11.05 -12.98
N SER A 15 16.68 12.00 -13.03
CA SER A 15 16.57 13.23 -12.25
C SER A 15 15.49 14.17 -12.82
N ASP A 16 15.15 14.05 -14.11
CA ASP A 16 14.15 14.87 -14.78
C ASP A 16 12.71 14.44 -14.42
N PRO A 17 11.88 15.32 -13.85
CA PRO A 17 10.49 15.00 -13.50
C PRO A 17 9.62 14.60 -14.72
N GLY A 18 9.93 15.11 -15.91
CA GLY A 18 9.22 14.79 -17.16
C GLY A 18 9.46 13.35 -17.60
N ASP A 19 10.69 12.86 -17.46
CA ASP A 19 11.06 11.47 -17.70
C ASP A 19 10.38 10.53 -16.70
N ILE A 20 10.41 10.84 -15.39
CA ILE A 20 9.70 10.05 -14.36
C ILE A 20 8.22 9.92 -14.73
N ARG A 21 7.56 11.03 -15.10
CA ARG A 21 6.16 11.05 -15.54
C ARG A 21 5.92 10.17 -16.77
N ARG A 22 6.87 10.12 -17.69
CA ARG A 22 6.80 9.25 -18.88
C ARG A 22 6.90 7.77 -18.47
N GLY A 23 7.85 7.42 -17.62
CA GLY A 23 8.02 6.07 -17.07
C GLY A 23 6.75 5.58 -16.38
N LEU A 24 6.20 6.38 -15.47
CA LEU A 24 4.96 6.07 -14.75
C LEU A 24 3.78 5.81 -15.69
N ARG A 25 3.58 6.67 -16.71
CA ARG A 25 2.50 6.47 -17.71
C ARG A 25 2.67 5.21 -18.54
N HIS A 26 3.91 4.85 -18.91
CA HIS A 26 4.17 3.61 -19.65
C HIS A 26 3.79 2.39 -18.81
N ILE A 27 4.14 2.42 -17.53
CA ILE A 27 3.83 1.33 -16.59
C ILE A 27 2.32 1.26 -16.37
N GLU A 28 1.67 2.38 -16.06
CA GLU A 28 0.23 2.46 -15.87
C GLU A 28 -0.53 1.91 -17.08
N GLY A 29 -0.17 2.33 -18.30
CA GLY A 29 -0.78 1.84 -19.53
C GLY A 29 -0.63 0.32 -19.71
N MET A 30 0.54 -0.23 -19.36
CA MET A 30 0.76 -1.68 -19.35
C MET A 30 -0.14 -2.38 -18.32
N LEU A 31 -0.23 -1.88 -17.08
CA LEU A 31 -1.08 -2.46 -16.04
C LEU A 31 -2.57 -2.43 -16.44
N VAL A 32 -3.04 -1.32 -17.03
CA VAL A 32 -4.41 -1.20 -17.55
C VAL A 32 -4.68 -2.25 -18.62
N HIS A 33 -3.74 -2.51 -19.53
CA HIS A 33 -3.89 -3.57 -20.53
C HIS A 33 -3.98 -4.96 -19.90
N LEU A 34 -3.16 -5.26 -18.89
CA LEU A 34 -3.22 -6.53 -18.16
C LEU A 34 -4.57 -6.74 -17.46
N CYS A 35 -5.07 -5.72 -16.76
CA CYS A 35 -6.36 -5.79 -16.07
C CYS A 35 -7.54 -5.97 -17.04
N ARG A 36 -7.51 -5.33 -18.21
CA ARG A 36 -8.56 -5.47 -19.24
C ARG A 36 -8.56 -6.84 -19.92
N ALA A 37 -7.38 -7.44 -20.09
CA ALA A 37 -7.25 -8.77 -20.68
C ALA A 37 -7.72 -9.87 -19.71
N SER A 38 -7.42 -9.74 -18.42
CA SER A 38 -7.87 -10.65 -17.35
C SER A 38 -9.40 -10.70 -17.16
N GLY A 39 -10.12 -9.64 -17.54
CA GLY A 39 -11.60 -9.60 -17.46
C GLY A 39 -12.35 -10.46 -18.50
N LYS A 40 -11.67 -11.01 -19.51
CA LYS A 40 -12.30 -11.85 -20.54
C LYS A 40 -12.23 -13.33 -20.13
N LYS A 41 -13.30 -13.83 -19.53
CA LYS A 41 -13.45 -15.28 -19.28
C LYS A 41 -13.52 -16.02 -20.61
N ASN A 42 -12.64 -17.00 -20.83
CA ASN A 42 -12.82 -17.97 -21.92
C ASN A 42 -14.05 -18.85 -21.63
N HIS A 43 -14.62 -19.51 -22.65
CA HIS A 43 -15.82 -20.37 -22.55
C HIS A 43 -15.73 -21.49 -21.48
N ALA A 44 -14.53 -21.78 -20.97
CA ALA A 44 -14.25 -22.74 -19.90
C ALA A 44 -14.09 -22.12 -18.49
N GLY A 45 -14.37 -20.82 -18.30
CA GLY A 45 -14.29 -20.15 -17.00
C GLY A 45 -12.87 -19.93 -16.44
N GLN A 46 -11.84 -20.37 -17.18
CA GLN A 46 -10.43 -20.20 -16.80
C GLN A 46 -9.93 -18.81 -17.19
N VAL A 47 -9.48 -18.06 -16.18
CA VAL A 47 -8.76 -16.77 -16.33
C VAL A 47 -7.27 -17.08 -16.41
N ASN A 48 -6.82 -17.65 -17.51
CA ASN A 48 -5.39 -17.79 -17.78
C ASN A 48 -5.03 -16.79 -18.87
N ASP A 49 -4.63 -15.59 -18.45
CA ASP A 49 -4.07 -14.57 -19.33
C ASP A 49 -2.53 -14.75 -19.37
N PRO A 50 -1.95 -15.21 -20.48
CA PRO A 50 -0.51 -15.42 -20.58
C PRO A 50 0.31 -14.15 -20.35
N ALA A 51 -0.25 -12.97 -20.64
CA ALA A 51 0.43 -11.71 -20.38
C ALA A 51 0.49 -11.40 -18.88
N LEU A 52 -0.59 -11.69 -18.14
CA LEU A 52 -0.62 -11.55 -16.69
C LEU A 52 0.31 -12.56 -16.01
N ASP A 53 0.31 -13.82 -16.45
CA ASP A 53 1.22 -14.84 -15.93
C ASP A 53 2.69 -14.44 -16.16
N MET A 54 3.01 -13.93 -17.35
CA MET A 54 4.34 -13.40 -17.65
C MET A 54 4.69 -12.22 -16.74
N PHE A 55 3.77 -11.28 -16.54
CA PHE A 55 3.98 -10.14 -15.63
C PHE A 55 4.30 -10.63 -14.22
N VAL A 56 3.46 -11.50 -13.65
CA VAL A 56 3.63 -12.06 -12.31
C VAL A 56 4.98 -12.77 -12.17
N ARG A 57 5.40 -13.56 -13.17
CA ARG A 57 6.73 -14.21 -13.19
C ARG A 57 7.87 -13.21 -13.19
N LEU A 58 7.77 -12.12 -13.96
CA LEU A 58 8.77 -11.07 -13.96
C LEU A 58 8.82 -10.35 -12.62
N GLN A 59 7.67 -10.10 -11.97
CA GLN A 59 7.63 -9.46 -10.66
C GLN A 59 8.25 -10.30 -9.54
N ALA A 60 8.29 -11.62 -9.70
CA ALA A 60 9.00 -12.52 -8.79
C ALA A 60 10.54 -12.43 -8.91
N ASN A 61 11.06 -11.83 -9.99
CA ASN A 61 12.49 -11.63 -10.19
C ASN A 61 12.93 -10.25 -9.67
N PHE A 62 14.03 -10.19 -8.91
CA PHE A 62 14.57 -8.94 -8.37
C PHE A 62 14.89 -7.90 -9.45
N GLU A 63 15.32 -8.32 -10.65
CA GLU A 63 15.69 -7.42 -11.73
C GLU A 63 14.49 -6.63 -12.26
N TYR A 64 13.31 -7.27 -12.30
CA TYR A 64 12.09 -6.77 -12.92
C TYR A 64 10.96 -6.46 -11.95
N ASN A 65 11.17 -6.65 -10.65
CA ASN A 65 10.19 -6.29 -9.64
C ASN A 65 9.99 -4.78 -9.64
N LEU A 66 8.82 -4.36 -10.11
CA LEU A 66 8.47 -2.97 -10.28
C LEU A 66 8.19 -2.29 -8.94
N ALA A 67 7.74 -3.03 -7.92
CA ALA A 67 7.47 -2.45 -6.61
C ALA A 67 8.74 -1.88 -5.97
N ILE A 68 9.87 -2.60 -6.04
CA ILE A 68 11.15 -2.06 -5.51
C ILE A 68 11.61 -0.82 -6.28
N ARG A 69 11.41 -0.78 -7.60
CA ARG A 69 11.75 0.39 -8.43
C ARG A 69 10.89 1.60 -8.11
N LEU A 70 9.60 1.39 -7.84
CA LEU A 70 8.67 2.45 -7.44
C LEU A 70 8.98 2.98 -6.05
N ILE A 71 9.35 2.10 -5.09
CA ILE A 71 9.81 2.54 -3.76
C ILE A 71 11.05 3.42 -3.89
N THR A 72 12.05 3.00 -4.67
CA THR A 72 13.25 3.82 -4.92
C THR A 72 12.93 5.14 -5.65
N CYS A 73 11.96 5.13 -6.57
CA CYS A 73 11.48 6.36 -7.20
C CYS A 73 10.84 7.31 -6.17
N LEU A 74 10.02 6.80 -5.25
CA LEU A 74 9.41 7.59 -4.18
C LEU A 74 10.45 8.17 -3.23
N GLU A 75 11.46 7.39 -2.83
CA GLU A 75 12.61 7.87 -2.05
C GLU A 75 13.32 9.04 -2.77
N GLY A 76 13.57 8.89 -4.08
CA GLY A 76 14.20 9.93 -4.88
C GLY A 76 13.34 11.18 -5.06
N LEU A 77 12.01 11.04 -5.04
CA LEU A 77 11.08 12.17 -5.10
C LEU A 77 10.98 12.90 -3.76
N LEU A 78 10.96 12.18 -2.63
CA LEU A 78 10.99 12.74 -1.27
C LEU A 78 12.26 13.54 -0.98
N ALA A 79 13.37 13.19 -1.63
CA ALA A 79 14.62 13.94 -1.53
C ALA A 79 14.62 15.29 -2.27
N LYS A 80 13.58 15.61 -3.04
CA LYS A 80 13.46 16.88 -3.77
C LYS A 80 12.69 17.91 -2.96
N GLU A 81 12.89 19.19 -3.29
CA GLU A 81 12.11 20.28 -2.71
C GLU A 81 10.59 20.05 -2.90
N PRO A 82 9.79 20.17 -1.83
CA PRO A 82 8.35 20.02 -1.89
C PRO A 82 7.73 20.94 -2.94
N SER A 83 6.89 20.38 -3.80
CA SER A 83 6.11 21.14 -4.77
C SER A 83 4.95 20.31 -5.29
N SER A 84 3.88 20.97 -5.73
CA SER A 84 2.71 20.29 -6.31
C SER A 84 3.04 19.38 -7.50
N HIS A 85 4.13 19.67 -8.21
CA HIS A 85 4.61 18.81 -9.29
C HIS A 85 5.20 17.50 -8.77
N ILE A 86 5.98 17.56 -7.69
CA ILE A 86 6.53 16.37 -7.02
C ILE A 86 5.40 15.57 -6.38
N ASP A 87 4.45 16.23 -5.71
CA ASP A 87 3.28 15.58 -5.11
C ASP A 87 2.47 14.81 -6.15
N SER A 88 2.25 15.41 -7.33
CA SER A 88 1.62 14.75 -8.48
C SER A 88 2.37 13.50 -8.93
N LEU A 89 3.70 13.50 -8.90
CA LEU A 89 4.50 12.33 -9.27
C LEU A 89 4.45 11.25 -8.18
N CYS A 90 4.52 11.63 -6.91
CA CYS A 90 4.35 10.72 -5.78
C CYS A 90 2.99 10.03 -5.84
N MET A 91 1.90 10.77 -6.07
CA MET A 91 0.56 10.20 -6.24
C MET A 91 0.50 9.18 -7.38
N SER A 92 1.05 9.52 -8.56
CA SER A 92 1.08 8.58 -9.69
C SER A 92 1.91 7.33 -9.38
N ALA A 93 3.07 7.48 -8.72
CA ALA A 93 3.91 6.35 -8.32
C ALA A 93 3.21 5.44 -7.29
N LEU A 94 2.52 6.02 -6.31
CA LEU A 94 1.73 5.28 -5.31
C LEU A 94 0.57 4.53 -5.95
N GLN A 95 -0.17 5.13 -6.88
CA GLN A 95 -1.28 4.47 -7.60
C GLN A 95 -0.79 3.28 -8.44
N VAL A 96 0.33 3.44 -9.15
CA VAL A 96 0.95 2.33 -9.88
C VAL A 96 1.41 1.24 -8.90
N LEU A 97 2.03 1.63 -7.78
CA LEU A 97 2.48 0.70 -6.75
C LEU A 97 1.31 -0.11 -6.15
N GLN A 98 0.17 0.53 -5.86
CA GLN A 98 -1.05 -0.17 -5.44
C GLN A 98 -1.44 -1.26 -6.43
N GLY A 99 -1.50 -0.93 -7.73
CA GLY A 99 -1.79 -1.89 -8.79
C GLY A 99 -0.83 -3.08 -8.80
N VAL A 100 0.48 -2.81 -8.65
CA VAL A 100 1.50 -3.87 -8.58
C VAL A 100 1.31 -4.75 -7.35
N LEU A 101 1.04 -4.18 -6.17
CA LEU A 101 0.83 -4.94 -4.92
C LEU A 101 -0.46 -5.78 -4.95
N LEU A 102 -1.45 -5.39 -5.74
CA LEU A 102 -2.66 -6.17 -5.97
C LEU A 102 -2.43 -7.32 -6.95
N LEU A 103 -1.69 -7.08 -8.05
CA LEU A 103 -1.39 -8.10 -9.06
C LEU A 103 -0.29 -9.08 -8.64
N HIS A 104 0.62 -8.66 -7.77
CA HIS A 104 1.72 -9.47 -7.26
C HIS A 104 1.83 -9.37 -5.72
N PRO A 105 0.98 -10.10 -4.97
CA PRO A 105 1.00 -10.11 -3.51
C PRO A 105 2.38 -10.36 -2.87
N PRO A 106 3.29 -11.20 -3.41
CA PRO A 106 4.62 -11.37 -2.83
C PRO A 106 5.45 -10.08 -2.73
N SER A 107 5.22 -9.08 -3.60
CA SER A 107 5.89 -7.78 -3.50
C SER A 107 5.54 -7.01 -2.23
N ARG A 108 4.43 -7.34 -1.54
CA ARG A 108 4.08 -6.71 -0.26
C ARG A 108 5.15 -6.96 0.79
N ARG A 109 5.85 -8.10 0.77
CA ARG A 109 6.94 -8.44 1.72
C ARG A 109 8.08 -7.40 1.73
N LEU A 110 8.20 -6.58 0.70
CA LEU A 110 9.16 -5.47 0.68
C LEU A 110 8.95 -4.50 1.86
N PHE A 111 7.71 -4.32 2.32
CA PHE A 111 7.37 -3.40 3.41
C PHE A 111 7.63 -3.94 4.81
N ALA A 112 8.07 -5.19 4.95
CA ALA A 112 8.61 -5.72 6.19
C ALA A 112 9.95 -5.05 6.53
N ARG A 113 10.60 -4.39 5.57
CA ARG A 113 11.82 -3.61 5.79
C ARG A 113 11.48 -2.21 6.28
N LYS A 114 12.18 -1.77 7.33
CA LYS A 114 11.95 -0.45 7.96
C LYS A 114 12.05 0.68 6.95
N VAL A 115 13.14 0.70 6.16
CA VAL A 115 13.39 1.74 5.15
C VAL A 115 12.20 1.90 4.20
N ASN A 116 11.68 0.79 3.66
CA ASN A 116 10.58 0.81 2.71
C ASN A 116 9.26 1.27 3.33
N MET A 117 8.97 0.89 4.59
CA MET A 117 7.77 1.37 5.28
C MET A 117 7.88 2.85 5.64
N THR A 118 9.07 3.31 6.04
CA THR A 118 9.34 4.72 6.35
C THR A 118 9.02 5.63 5.16
N VAL A 119 9.32 5.22 3.92
CA VAL A 119 8.92 5.98 2.72
C VAL A 119 7.43 6.31 2.69
N LEU A 120 6.56 5.36 3.05
CA LEU A 120 5.12 5.59 3.08
C LEU A 120 4.71 6.46 4.28
N LEU A 121 5.40 6.36 5.42
CA LEU A 121 5.11 7.18 6.59
C LEU A 121 5.55 8.63 6.39
N ASP A 122 6.71 8.85 5.77
CA ASP A 122 7.22 10.19 5.44
C ASP A 122 6.22 10.93 4.52
N LEU A 123 5.61 10.22 3.56
CA LEU A 123 4.55 10.76 2.68
C LEU A 123 3.22 11.07 3.40
N LEU A 124 3.06 10.66 4.67
CA LEU A 124 1.93 11.08 5.51
C LEU A 124 2.23 12.35 6.31
N GLU A 125 3.50 12.69 6.50
CA GLU A 125 3.89 13.85 7.29
C GLU A 125 3.56 15.18 6.55
N PRO A 126 3.21 16.26 7.27
CA PRO A 126 3.11 17.59 6.70
C PRO A 126 4.47 18.11 6.26
N HIS A 127 4.64 18.40 4.97
CA HIS A 127 5.82 19.13 4.47
C HIS A 127 5.65 20.65 4.48
N ASP A 128 4.41 21.18 4.37
CA ASP A 128 4.13 22.63 4.29
C ASP A 128 2.78 23.02 4.94
N GLU A 129 2.53 24.33 5.12
CA GLU A 129 1.25 24.89 5.60
C GLU A 129 0.06 24.56 4.68
N LYS A 130 0.33 24.22 3.41
CA LYS A 130 -0.66 23.70 2.46
C LYS A 130 -0.62 22.18 2.51
N GLU A 131 -1.44 21.61 3.36
CA GLU A 131 -1.59 20.15 3.44
C GLU A 131 -2.09 19.59 2.09
N ASP A 132 -1.28 18.79 1.38
CA ASP A 132 -1.76 17.98 0.26
C ASP A 132 -2.48 16.74 0.81
N LEU A 133 -3.77 16.92 1.04
CA LEU A 133 -4.64 15.91 1.62
C LEU A 133 -4.94 14.76 0.64
N GLU A 134 -4.78 14.99 -0.67
CA GLU A 134 -4.97 13.96 -1.70
C GLU A 134 -3.79 13.00 -1.71
N LEU A 135 -2.56 13.52 -1.64
CA LEU A 135 -1.36 12.68 -1.53
C LEU A 135 -1.45 11.78 -0.30
N ARG A 136 -1.78 12.34 0.87
CA ARG A 136 -1.97 11.54 2.10
C ARG A 136 -3.05 10.48 1.94
N GLN A 137 -4.17 10.80 1.30
CA GLN A 137 -5.24 9.83 1.06
C GLN A 137 -4.75 8.64 0.24
N VAL A 138 -4.04 8.90 -0.86
CA VAL A 138 -3.45 7.85 -1.71
C VAL A 138 -2.39 7.05 -0.95
N THR A 139 -1.60 7.70 -0.10
CA THR A 139 -0.61 7.04 0.76
C THR A 139 -1.26 6.09 1.76
N VAL A 140 -2.36 6.49 2.43
CA VAL A 140 -3.13 5.60 3.34
C VAL A 140 -3.63 4.35 2.62
N THR A 141 -4.21 4.51 1.42
CA THR A 141 -4.64 3.37 0.60
C THR A 141 -3.46 2.47 0.20
N THR A 142 -2.30 3.06 -0.08
CA THR A 142 -1.08 2.29 -0.41
C THR A 142 -0.58 1.49 0.79
N ILE A 143 -0.60 2.07 2.00
CA ILE A 143 -0.27 1.36 3.24
C ILE A 143 -1.23 0.19 3.45
N LEU A 144 -2.54 0.38 3.24
CA LEU A 144 -3.51 -0.72 3.30
C LEU A 144 -3.16 -1.86 2.32
N CYS A 145 -2.82 -1.54 1.06
CA CYS A 145 -2.36 -2.55 0.11
C CYS A 145 -1.07 -3.25 0.54
N ALA A 146 -0.15 -2.52 1.17
CA ALA A 146 1.11 -3.07 1.66
C ALA A 146 0.91 -4.03 2.83
N VAL A 147 0.04 -3.74 3.78
CA VAL A 147 -0.19 -4.58 4.96
C VAL A 147 -1.21 -5.71 4.73
N ALA A 148 -2.00 -5.64 3.66
CA ALA A 148 -3.05 -6.60 3.38
C ALA A 148 -2.51 -8.05 3.30
N GLY A 149 -2.92 -8.88 4.24
CA GLY A 149 -2.52 -10.29 4.38
C GLY A 149 -1.05 -10.46 4.77
N GLN A 150 -0.42 -9.44 5.33
CA GLN A 150 0.99 -9.44 5.76
C GLN A 150 1.11 -8.95 7.21
N PRO A 151 0.96 -9.85 8.20
CA PRO A 151 1.10 -9.51 9.62
C PRO A 151 2.46 -8.88 9.94
N GLU A 152 3.55 -9.34 9.30
CA GLU A 152 4.90 -8.78 9.47
C GLU A 152 4.96 -7.29 9.09
N ASN A 153 4.32 -6.91 7.97
CA ASN A 153 4.24 -5.51 7.55
C ASN A 153 3.40 -4.69 8.55
N MET A 154 2.33 -5.28 9.10
CA MET A 154 1.52 -4.63 10.13
C MET A 154 2.34 -4.40 11.41
N ARG A 155 3.14 -5.38 11.84
CA ARG A 155 4.05 -5.23 12.99
C ARG A 155 5.06 -4.11 12.72
N ARG A 156 5.65 -4.06 11.52
CA ARG A 156 6.59 -3.00 11.14
C ARG A 156 5.93 -1.62 11.14
N LEU A 157 4.67 -1.51 10.71
CA LEU A 157 3.93 -0.25 10.75
C LEU A 157 3.74 0.23 12.20
N GLU A 158 3.38 -0.66 13.13
CA GLU A 158 3.22 -0.31 14.55
C GLU A 158 4.54 0.05 15.22
N GLU A 159 5.62 -0.67 14.92
CA GLU A 159 6.98 -0.38 15.42
C GLU A 159 7.46 1.01 15.03
N LEU A 160 6.94 1.55 13.92
CA LEU A 160 7.25 2.87 13.40
C LEU A 160 6.18 3.92 13.77
N GLU A 161 5.36 3.64 14.78
CA GLU A 161 4.29 4.53 15.25
C GLU A 161 3.24 4.89 14.16
N GLY A 162 3.16 4.10 13.09
CA GLY A 162 2.25 4.36 11.97
C GLY A 162 0.78 4.36 12.37
N ILE A 163 0.39 3.57 13.37
CA ILE A 163 -0.98 3.59 13.93
C ILE A 163 -1.28 4.93 14.60
N SER A 164 -0.30 5.53 15.28
CA SER A 164 -0.43 6.85 15.90
C SER A 164 -0.65 7.93 14.85
N ILE A 165 0.16 7.91 13.78
CA ILE A 165 0.06 8.85 12.65
C ILE A 165 -1.33 8.75 12.00
N LEU A 166 -1.80 7.54 11.71
CA LEU A 166 -3.13 7.32 11.11
C LEU A 166 -4.27 7.75 12.05
N ALA A 167 -4.16 7.46 13.34
CA ALA A 167 -5.11 7.94 14.34
C ALA A 167 -5.17 9.48 14.42
N ALA A 168 -4.03 10.16 14.35
CA ALA A 168 -3.96 11.62 14.32
C ALA A 168 -4.66 12.18 13.06
N LEU A 169 -4.45 11.57 11.89
CA LEU A 169 -5.14 11.96 10.65
C LEU A 169 -6.67 11.77 10.73
N PHE A 170 -7.15 10.75 11.45
CA PHE A 170 -8.59 10.52 11.63
C PHE A 170 -9.25 11.54 12.57
N THR A 171 -8.58 11.81 13.70
CA THR A 171 -9.12 12.66 14.78
C THR A 171 -9.04 14.15 14.46
N THR A 172 -8.10 14.56 13.59
CA THR A 172 -7.92 15.96 13.20
C THR A 172 -9.19 16.55 12.59
N LYS A 173 -9.67 17.68 13.13
CA LYS A 173 -10.97 18.27 12.74
C LYS A 173 -10.98 18.82 11.32
N SER A 174 -9.85 19.37 10.86
CA SER A 174 -9.69 19.95 9.52
C SER A 174 -9.60 18.91 8.40
N SER A 175 -9.34 17.64 8.72
CA SER A 175 -9.13 16.61 7.70
C SER A 175 -10.38 16.37 6.84
N PRO A 176 -10.24 16.29 5.51
CA PRO A 176 -11.37 16.07 4.60
C PRO A 176 -12.07 14.76 4.90
N LYS A 177 -13.37 14.71 4.60
CA LYS A 177 -14.18 13.50 4.78
C LYS A 177 -13.62 12.30 4.01
N THR A 178 -13.11 12.51 2.80
CA THR A 178 -12.54 11.44 1.95
C THR A 178 -11.28 10.81 2.56
N LEU A 179 -10.40 11.63 3.12
CA LEU A 179 -9.24 11.18 3.87
C LEU A 179 -9.66 10.38 5.11
N LYS A 180 -10.62 10.89 5.89
CA LYS A 180 -11.14 10.17 7.07
C LYS A 180 -11.76 8.82 6.74
N VAL A 181 -12.46 8.71 5.61
CA VAL A 181 -13.02 7.43 5.13
C VAL A 181 -11.91 6.45 4.78
N SER A 182 -10.84 6.90 4.12
CA SER A 182 -9.71 6.03 3.74
C SER A 182 -8.94 5.55 4.98
N VAL A 183 -8.76 6.43 5.97
CA VAL A 183 -8.18 6.04 7.27
C VAL A 183 -9.11 5.09 8.03
N LEU A 184 -10.42 5.33 8.01
CA LEU A 184 -11.39 4.42 8.62
C LEU A 184 -11.35 3.03 7.97
N GLU A 185 -11.26 2.94 6.64
CA GLU A 185 -11.09 1.67 5.93
C GLU A 185 -9.85 0.92 6.42
N PHE A 186 -8.72 1.62 6.56
CA PHE A 186 -7.51 1.05 7.14
C PHE A 186 -7.73 0.56 8.59
N LEU A 187 -8.33 1.40 9.46
CA LEU A 187 -8.57 1.04 10.86
C LEU A 187 -9.53 -0.15 10.98
N CYS A 188 -10.52 -0.21 10.10
CA CYS A 188 -11.44 -1.32 10.02
C CYS A 188 -10.70 -2.62 9.69
N TYR A 189 -9.81 -2.58 8.69
CA TYR A 189 -8.96 -3.71 8.34
C TYR A 189 -7.99 -4.09 9.48
N TYR A 190 -7.37 -3.10 10.13
CA TYR A 190 -6.46 -3.30 11.25
C TYR A 190 -7.11 -4.12 12.38
N LEU A 191 -8.38 -3.88 12.67
CA LEU A 191 -9.11 -4.58 13.74
C LEU A 191 -9.63 -5.96 13.34
N MET A 192 -9.57 -6.35 12.06
CA MET A 192 -9.96 -7.70 11.64
C MET A 192 -8.98 -8.76 12.18
N PRO A 193 -9.44 -9.99 12.44
CA PRO A 193 -8.54 -11.09 12.81
C PRO A 193 -7.45 -11.30 11.76
N GLU A 194 -6.21 -11.46 12.20
CA GLU A 194 -5.12 -11.82 11.30
C GLU A 194 -5.24 -13.30 10.91
N THR A 195 -5.09 -13.57 9.61
CA THR A 195 -5.06 -14.94 9.09
C THR A 195 -3.78 -15.10 8.28
N ASN A 196 -3.03 -16.18 8.53
CA ASN A 196 -1.91 -16.56 7.68
C ASN A 196 -2.47 -17.09 6.35
N GLN A 197 -2.66 -16.19 5.38
CA GLN A 197 -3.24 -16.53 4.08
C GLN A 197 -2.24 -17.12 3.07
N GLN A 198 -1.03 -17.50 3.47
CA GLN A 198 -0.01 -17.98 2.54
C GLN A 198 -0.11 -19.52 2.32
N PRO A 199 -0.46 -20.01 1.12
CA PRO A 199 -0.73 -21.44 0.94
C PRO A 199 0.50 -22.34 0.66
N GLN A 200 1.76 -21.87 0.58
CA GLN A 200 2.83 -22.70 -0.02
C GLN A 200 4.28 -22.58 0.48
N GLN A 201 4.56 -22.19 1.72
CA GLN A 201 5.91 -22.40 2.28
C GLN A 201 5.86 -23.16 3.61
N GLN A 202 6.28 -24.43 3.57
CA GLN A 202 6.37 -25.37 4.69
C GLN A 202 7.48 -25.01 5.71
N HIS A 203 7.62 -23.73 6.07
CA HIS A 203 8.22 -23.40 7.35
C HIS A 203 7.06 -23.18 8.31
N LYS A 204 7.08 -23.89 9.44
CA LYS A 204 6.27 -23.51 10.61
C LYS A 204 6.73 -22.11 11.00
N GLU A 205 6.16 -21.08 10.38
CA GLU A 205 6.32 -19.72 10.84
C GLU A 205 5.71 -19.65 12.23
N ASP A 206 6.52 -19.19 13.16
CA ASP A 206 6.15 -18.97 14.54
C ASP A 206 4.98 -17.97 14.55
N ASP A 207 3.80 -18.37 15.05
CA ASP A 207 2.61 -17.51 15.14
C ASP A 207 2.85 -16.30 16.10
N SER A 208 4.05 -16.15 16.65
CA SER A 208 4.49 -15.07 17.54
C SER A 208 4.31 -13.66 16.96
N HIS A 209 4.19 -13.52 15.64
CA HIS A 209 3.95 -12.24 14.99
C HIS A 209 2.47 -11.86 14.84
N LEU A 210 1.53 -12.80 15.06
CA LEU A 210 0.10 -12.53 14.94
C LEU A 210 -0.42 -11.80 16.18
N ARG A 211 -1.24 -10.76 15.97
CA ARG A 211 -1.99 -10.13 17.07
C ARG A 211 -3.48 -10.35 16.96
N THR A 212 -4.08 -10.63 18.11
CA THR A 212 -5.52 -10.75 18.27
C THR A 212 -6.20 -9.38 18.05
N PRO A 213 -7.50 -9.36 17.68
CA PRO A 213 -8.26 -8.12 17.62
C PRO A 213 -8.23 -7.33 18.94
N ALA A 214 -8.19 -8.01 20.09
CA ALA A 214 -8.17 -7.36 21.40
C ALA A 214 -6.85 -6.62 21.67
N GLU A 215 -5.70 -7.21 21.32
CA GLU A 215 -4.40 -6.53 21.43
C GLU A 215 -4.32 -5.31 20.52
N LYS A 216 -4.86 -5.43 19.30
CA LYS A 216 -4.94 -4.32 18.33
C LYS A 216 -5.89 -3.21 18.79
N GLU A 217 -7.04 -3.57 19.38
CA GLU A 217 -7.97 -2.63 20.02
C GLU A 217 -7.27 -1.87 21.17
N ALA A 218 -6.45 -2.56 21.99
CA ALA A 218 -5.69 -1.93 23.07
C ALA A 218 -4.70 -0.88 22.53
N ILE A 219 -3.95 -1.19 21.47
CA ILE A 219 -3.01 -0.25 20.84
C ILE A 219 -3.75 0.96 20.28
N LEU A 220 -4.85 0.73 19.57
CA LEU A 220 -5.61 1.82 18.96
C LEU A 220 -6.25 2.72 20.03
N SER A 221 -6.71 2.15 21.15
CA SER A 221 -7.33 2.88 22.26
C SER A 221 -6.39 3.89 22.93
N ALA A 222 -5.08 3.71 22.82
CA ALA A 222 -4.09 4.67 23.31
C ALA A 222 -4.04 5.97 22.47
N HIS A 223 -4.52 5.92 21.22
CA HIS A 223 -4.33 7.01 20.25
C HIS A 223 -5.64 7.72 19.87
N ILE A 224 -6.79 7.07 19.98
CA ILE A 224 -8.09 7.66 19.66
C ILE A 224 -8.99 7.64 20.91
N PRO A 225 -9.42 8.80 21.44
CA PRO A 225 -10.41 8.82 22.51
C PRO A 225 -11.75 8.29 21.96
N ASN A 226 -12.35 7.32 22.64
CA ASN A 226 -13.59 6.62 22.25
C ASN A 226 -13.47 5.56 21.12
N VAL A 227 -12.30 4.93 20.92
CA VAL A 227 -12.19 3.73 20.06
C VAL A 227 -13.26 2.71 20.37
N ASN A 228 -13.58 2.52 21.65
CA ASN A 228 -14.62 1.62 22.13
C ASN A 228 -15.98 1.86 21.45
N SER A 229 -16.28 3.09 21.02
CA SER A 229 -17.51 3.41 20.27
C SER A 229 -17.40 2.95 18.82
N ILE A 230 -16.25 3.15 18.17
CA ILE A 230 -15.98 2.73 16.79
C ILE A 230 -15.94 1.20 16.72
N THR A 231 -15.23 0.54 17.64
CA THR A 231 -15.20 -0.93 17.73
C THR A 231 -16.57 -1.50 18.05
N LYS A 232 -17.38 -0.85 18.88
CA LYS A 232 -18.77 -1.26 19.14
C LYS A 232 -19.65 -1.12 17.90
N GLU A 233 -19.53 -0.04 17.14
CA GLU A 233 -20.23 0.16 15.88
C GLU A 233 -19.79 -0.89 14.84
N MET A 234 -18.50 -1.17 14.72
CA MET A 234 -17.96 -2.22 13.87
C MET A 234 -18.41 -3.64 14.26
N LYS A 235 -18.46 -3.96 15.56
CA LYS A 235 -19.00 -5.22 16.09
C LYS A 235 -20.50 -5.35 15.75
N SER A 236 -21.25 -4.24 15.83
CA SER A 236 -22.67 -4.21 15.45
C SER A 236 -22.91 -4.45 13.96
N LEU A 237 -21.92 -4.15 13.12
CA LEU A 237 -21.94 -4.39 11.67
C LEU A 237 -21.38 -5.77 11.27
N ASN A 238 -21.06 -6.65 12.22
CA ASN A 238 -20.45 -7.97 11.97
C ASN A 238 -19.08 -7.91 11.24
N ILE A 239 -18.39 -6.76 11.29
CA ILE A 239 -17.08 -6.57 10.64
C ILE A 239 -15.95 -7.16 11.50
N VAL A 240 -16.12 -7.16 12.83
CA VAL A 240 -15.19 -7.74 13.81
C VAL A 240 -15.97 -8.81 14.60
N PRO A 241 -15.41 -10.02 14.83
CA PRO A 241 -16.11 -11.06 15.58
C PRO A 241 -16.42 -10.60 17.01
N SER A 242 -17.65 -10.87 17.47
CA SER A 242 -18.02 -10.77 18.88
C SER A 242 -17.41 -11.96 19.62
N TYR A 243 -16.36 -11.71 20.41
CA TYR A 243 -15.84 -12.68 21.38
C TYR A 243 -16.47 -12.42 22.74
#